data_AF-A0A7J8X6M6-F1
#
_entry.id   AF-A0A7J8X6M6-F1
#
_cell.length_a   1.000
_cell.length_b   1.000
_cell.length_c   1.000
_cell.angle_alpha   90.00
_cell.angle_beta   90.00
_cell.angle_gamma   90.00
#
_symmetry.space_group_name_H-M   'P 1'
#
loop_
_entity.id
_entity.type
_entity.pdbx_description
1 polymer ?
#
loop_
_entity_poly.entity_id
_entity_poly.type
_entity_poly.pdbx_seq_one_letter_code
_entity_poly.pdbx_strand_id
1 'polypeptide(L)'
;MLAARDFVFLKRGINWANLPGFKESINSQKQKFAAFGLNTQDLVALIGGHTIRTSGRLLSNYRLYNFTNGGPDPAINPAFVPQLQALCPQNGDGTRRIDLDIGSGNRFDTSFFVNLRNGREIEYSKKLWM
;
A
#
# COMPACT_ATOMS: atom_id res chain seq x y z
N MET A 1 -1.95 -1.82 -6.46
CA MET A 1 -2.61 -3.12 -6.81
C MET A 1 -1.94 -3.99 -7.92
N LEU A 2 -1.66 -3.57 -9.17
CA LEU A 2 -0.83 -4.29 -10.20
C LEU A 2 0.51 -5.01 -9.80
N ALA A 3 1.63 -4.36 -9.46
CA ALA A 3 2.94 -5.06 -9.29
C ALA A 3 3.02 -6.21 -8.26
N ALA A 4 2.32 -6.15 -7.12
CA ALA A 4 2.26 -7.30 -6.20
C ALA A 4 1.43 -8.47 -6.77
N ARG A 5 0.52 -8.17 -7.72
CA ARG A 5 -0.10 -9.20 -8.54
C ARG A 5 0.95 -9.75 -9.49
N ASP A 6 1.64 -8.87 -10.24
CA ASP A 6 2.57 -9.21 -11.34
C ASP A 6 3.71 -10.16 -10.93
N PHE A 7 4.26 -10.03 -9.72
CA PHE A 7 5.31 -10.92 -9.23
C PHE A 7 4.83 -12.33 -8.82
N VAL A 8 3.55 -12.50 -8.47
CA VAL A 8 2.97 -13.80 -8.10
C VAL A 8 2.60 -14.65 -9.33
N PHE A 9 2.57 -14.05 -10.54
CA PHE A 9 2.10 -14.73 -11.76
C PHE A 9 3.02 -15.83 -12.29
N LEU A 10 4.28 -15.95 -11.84
CA LEU A 10 5.25 -16.83 -12.50
C LEU A 10 5.10 -18.33 -12.21
N LYS A 11 4.10 -18.81 -11.44
CA LYS A 11 4.03 -20.27 -11.18
C LYS A 11 2.74 -21.05 -11.40
N ARG A 12 1.50 -20.53 -11.32
CA ARG A 12 0.26 -21.32 -11.59
C ARG A 12 -0.90 -20.39 -11.95
N GLY A 13 -1.92 -20.91 -12.65
CA GLY A 13 -3.11 -20.16 -13.07
C GLY A 13 -3.73 -19.30 -11.96
N ILE A 14 -4.33 -18.16 -12.34
CA ILE A 14 -4.78 -17.10 -11.41
C ILE A 14 -5.86 -17.65 -10.48
N ASN A 15 -5.50 -17.88 -9.22
CA ASN A 15 -6.46 -17.96 -8.13
C ASN A 15 -6.43 -16.62 -7.38
N TRP A 16 -7.49 -15.83 -7.50
CA TRP A 16 -7.63 -14.53 -6.84
C TRP A 16 -7.49 -14.61 -5.32
N ALA A 17 -7.82 -15.76 -4.71
CA ALA A 17 -7.64 -15.99 -3.28
C ALA A 17 -6.15 -16.01 -2.86
N ASN A 18 -5.25 -16.32 -3.78
CA ASN A 18 -3.81 -16.41 -3.52
C ASN A 18 -3.10 -15.05 -3.64
N LEU A 19 -3.78 -14.02 -4.14
CA LEU A 19 -3.23 -12.68 -4.24
C LEU A 19 -3.46 -11.91 -2.93
N PRO A 20 -2.47 -11.20 -2.39
CA PRO A 20 -2.64 -10.39 -1.20
C PRO A 20 -3.56 -9.19 -1.50
N GLY A 21 -4.66 -9.08 -0.74
CA GLY A 21 -5.53 -7.91 -0.74
C GLY A 21 -4.89 -6.70 -0.04
N PHE A 22 -5.28 -5.50 -0.45
CA PHE A 22 -4.75 -4.25 0.12
C PHE A 22 -5.13 -4.00 1.59
N LYS A 23 -6.16 -4.69 2.10
CA LYS A 23 -6.59 -4.65 3.51
C LYS A 23 -6.11 -5.84 4.34
N GLU A 24 -5.32 -6.75 3.76
CA GLU A 24 -4.90 -7.96 4.46
C GLU A 24 -3.81 -7.69 5.49
N SER A 25 -3.90 -8.40 6.62
CA SER A 25 -2.87 -8.40 7.65
C SER A 25 -1.52 -8.91 7.10
N ILE A 26 -0.42 -8.50 7.72
CA ILE A 26 0.91 -9.02 7.35
C ILE A 26 1.00 -10.53 7.53
N ASN A 27 0.37 -11.09 8.55
CA ASN A 27 0.37 -12.53 8.76
C ASN A 27 -0.29 -13.26 7.58
N SER A 28 -1.40 -12.73 7.06
CA SER A 28 -2.04 -13.24 5.85
C SER A 28 -1.14 -13.10 4.62
N GLN A 29 -0.45 -11.96 4.46
CA GLN A 29 0.50 -11.76 3.35
C GLN A 29 1.68 -12.73 3.44
N LYS A 30 2.26 -12.93 4.62
CA LYS A 30 3.33 -13.92 4.87
C LYS A 30 2.89 -15.34 4.53
N GLN A 31 1.68 -15.73 4.93
CA GLN A 31 1.13 -17.06 4.61
C GLN A 31 0.97 -17.25 3.09
N LYS A 32 0.46 -16.24 2.38
CA LYS A 32 0.33 -16.30 0.92
C LYS A 32 1.68 -16.39 0.23
N PHE A 33 2.68 -15.63 0.67
CA PHE A 33 4.04 -15.71 0.12
C PHE A 33 4.69 -17.07 0.39
N ALA A 34 4.54 -17.60 1.61
CA ALA A 34 5.04 -18.92 1.98
C ALA A 34 4.41 -20.04 1.13
N ALA A 35 3.14 -19.91 0.73
CA ALA A 35 2.48 -20.86 -0.18
C ALA A 35 3.12 -20.92 -1.58
N PHE A 36 3.90 -19.89 -1.96
CA PHE A 36 4.71 -19.88 -3.19
C PHE A 36 6.20 -20.16 -2.94
N GLY A 37 6.59 -20.54 -1.72
CA GLY A 37 7.98 -20.77 -1.35
C GLY A 37 8.80 -19.50 -1.13
N LEU A 38 8.14 -18.36 -0.94
CA LEU A 38 8.77 -17.07 -0.66
C LEU A 38 8.76 -16.80 0.85
N ASN A 39 9.87 -16.30 1.38
CA ASN A 39 10.03 -16.00 2.79
C ASN A 39 9.65 -14.54 3.14
N THR A 40 9.84 -14.13 4.39
CA THR A 40 9.53 -12.75 4.82
C THR A 40 10.43 -11.70 4.16
N GLN A 41 11.69 -12.05 3.86
CA GLN A 41 12.61 -11.16 3.16
C GLN A 41 12.16 -10.92 1.71
N ASP A 42 11.69 -11.97 1.03
CA ASP A 42 11.11 -11.84 -0.32
C ASP A 42 9.86 -10.95 -0.31
N LEU A 43 9.01 -11.09 0.72
CA LEU A 43 7.86 -10.20 0.92
C LEU A 43 8.31 -8.74 1.04
N VAL A 44 9.27 -8.44 1.92
CA VAL A 44 9.78 -7.07 2.13
C VAL A 44 10.45 -6.51 0.87
N ALA A 45 11.21 -7.33 0.15
CA ALA A 45 11.84 -6.91 -1.11
C ALA A 45 10.78 -6.57 -2.17
N LEU A 46 9.75 -7.42 -2.33
CA LEU A 46 8.73 -7.29 -3.37
C LEU A 46 7.74 -6.14 -3.13
N ILE A 47 7.40 -5.82 -1.88
CA ILE A 47 6.62 -4.60 -1.59
C ILE A 47 7.39 -3.33 -1.94
N GLY A 48 8.73 -3.38 -1.95
CA GLY A 48 9.59 -2.26 -2.34
C GLY A 48 9.30 -1.77 -3.76
N GLY A 49 8.79 -2.64 -4.64
CA GLY A 49 8.31 -2.28 -5.97
C GLY A 49 7.18 -1.24 -5.97
N HIS A 50 6.61 -0.88 -4.82
CA HIS A 50 5.65 0.21 -4.70
C HIS A 50 6.25 1.61 -4.85
N THR A 51 7.59 1.74 -4.81
CA THR A 51 8.29 3.01 -4.99
C THR A 51 7.95 3.74 -6.30
N ILE A 52 7.71 3.03 -7.41
CA ILE A 52 7.37 3.64 -8.72
C ILE A 52 5.90 3.52 -9.11
N ARG A 53 5.03 3.18 -8.16
CA ARG A 53 3.65 2.79 -8.48
C ARG A 53 2.67 3.85 -8.12
N THR A 54 1.53 3.75 -8.78
CA THR A 54 0.37 4.57 -8.50
C THR A 54 -0.83 3.76 -8.03
N SER A 55 -1.77 4.43 -7.37
CA SER A 55 -3.09 3.90 -7.02
C SER A 55 -4.20 4.90 -7.28
N GLY A 56 -5.43 4.41 -7.39
CA GLY A 56 -6.60 5.29 -7.46
C GLY A 56 -6.90 5.88 -6.09
N ARG A 57 -7.24 7.17 -6.04
CA ARG A 57 -7.53 7.90 -4.79
C ARG A 57 -8.63 7.25 -3.94
N LEU A 58 -9.59 6.57 -4.57
CA LEU A 58 -10.66 5.85 -3.88
C LEU A 58 -10.13 4.83 -2.84
N LEU A 59 -8.99 4.20 -3.11
CA LEU A 59 -8.39 3.21 -2.20
C LEU A 59 -7.89 3.85 -0.90
N SER A 60 -7.52 5.14 -0.97
CA SER A 60 -7.04 5.94 0.15
C SER A 60 -8.18 6.51 0.99
N ASN A 61 -9.33 6.80 0.37
CA ASN A 61 -10.46 7.46 1.02
C ASN A 61 -10.96 6.72 2.27
N TYR A 62 -10.97 5.38 2.24
CA TYR A 62 -11.32 4.58 3.42
C TYR A 62 -10.42 4.89 4.61
N ARG A 63 -9.09 4.98 4.38
CA ARG A 63 -8.13 5.28 5.44
C ARG A 63 -8.07 6.77 5.80
N LEU A 64 -8.51 7.68 4.94
CA LEU A 64 -8.43 9.12 5.21
C LEU A 64 -9.68 9.71 5.86
N TYR A 65 -10.84 9.12 5.63
CA TYR A 65 -12.12 9.72 6.04
C TYR A 65 -13.05 8.77 6.79
N ASN A 66 -12.92 7.45 6.60
CA ASN A 66 -13.93 6.48 7.04
C ASN A 66 -13.30 5.26 7.73
N PHE A 67 -12.20 5.47 8.44
CA PHE A 67 -11.60 4.43 9.26
C PHE A 67 -12.50 4.11 10.46
N THR A 68 -12.16 3.10 11.27
CA THR A 68 -13.00 2.48 12.32
C THR A 68 -13.82 3.44 13.21
N ASN A 69 -13.40 4.71 13.37
CA ASN A 69 -14.08 5.74 14.16
C ASN A 69 -14.58 6.96 13.36
N GLY A 70 -14.75 6.87 12.03
CA GLY A 70 -15.25 7.98 11.20
C GLY A 70 -14.22 9.09 10.93
N GLY A 71 -12.93 8.75 10.90
CA GLY A 71 -11.84 9.70 10.65
C GLY A 71 -10.62 9.02 9.99
N PRO A 72 -9.47 9.71 9.94
CA PRO A 72 -8.23 9.14 9.40
C PRO A 72 -7.74 7.94 10.22
N ASP A 73 -7.10 6.98 9.55
CA ASP A 73 -6.39 5.87 10.17
C ASP A 73 -5.32 6.41 11.12
N PRO A 74 -5.37 6.05 12.43
CA PRO A 74 -4.40 6.53 13.42
C PRO A 74 -2.94 6.17 13.11
N ALA A 75 -2.69 5.23 12.21
CA ALA A 75 -1.34 4.88 11.76
C ALA A 75 -0.77 5.84 10.70
N ILE A 76 -1.59 6.73 10.15
CA ILE A 76 -1.13 7.82 9.29
C ILE A 76 -0.57 8.93 10.17
N ASN A 77 0.57 9.48 9.78
CA ASN A 77 1.16 10.62 10.46
C ASN A 77 0.15 11.80 10.49
N PRO A 78 -0.30 12.27 11.67
CA PRO A 78 -1.33 13.31 11.75
C PRO A 78 -0.94 14.61 11.04
N ALA A 79 0.34 14.98 11.05
CA ALA A 79 0.84 16.17 10.36
C ALA A 79 0.80 16.02 8.83
N PHE A 80 0.69 14.79 8.33
CA PHE A 80 0.63 14.49 6.92
C PHE A 80 -0.80 14.33 6.39
N VAL A 81 -1.78 14.16 7.27
CA VAL A 81 -3.20 14.02 6.91
C VAL A 81 -3.69 15.20 6.04
N PRO A 82 -3.43 16.48 6.36
CA PRO A 82 -3.89 17.58 5.51
C PRO A 82 -3.33 17.53 4.09
N GLN A 83 -2.06 17.11 3.94
CA GLN A 83 -1.44 16.94 2.62
C GLN A 83 -2.10 15.81 1.83
N LEU A 84 -2.40 14.68 2.49
CA LEU A 84 -3.11 13.58 1.87
C LEU A 84 -4.56 13.93 1.51
N GLN A 85 -5.25 14.72 2.31
CA GLN A 85 -6.61 15.18 2.01
C GLN A 85 -6.64 16.18 0.85
N ALA A 86 -5.61 17.02 0.70
CA ALA A 86 -5.45 17.87 -0.48
C ALA A 86 -5.16 17.03 -1.75
N LEU A 87 -4.36 15.97 -1.61
CA LEU A 87 -4.09 15.03 -2.70
C LEU A 87 -5.28 14.11 -3.01
N CYS A 88 -6.10 13.75 -2.04
CA CYS A 88 -7.21 12.81 -2.16
C CYS A 88 -8.48 13.39 -1.52
N PRO A 89 -9.10 14.44 -2.09
CA PRO A 89 -10.27 15.05 -1.49
C PRO A 89 -11.45 14.07 -1.44
N GLN A 90 -12.22 14.11 -0.35
CA GLN A 90 -13.31 13.15 -0.06
C GLN A 90 -14.34 13.02 -1.19
N ASN A 91 -14.72 14.14 -1.80
CA ASN A 91 -15.68 14.21 -2.92
C ASN A 91 -14.98 14.46 -4.27
N GLY A 92 -13.69 14.15 -4.37
CA GLY A 92 -12.93 14.27 -5.60
C GLY A 92 -13.11 13.09 -6.55
N ASP A 93 -12.47 13.18 -7.71
CA ASP A 93 -12.38 12.06 -8.65
C ASP A 93 -11.55 10.91 -8.07
N GLY A 94 -12.24 9.85 -7.63
CA GLY A 94 -11.62 8.64 -7.07
C GLY A 94 -10.85 7.79 -8.08
N THR A 95 -11.03 8.02 -9.38
CA THR A 95 -10.32 7.30 -10.46
C THR A 95 -8.94 7.89 -10.73
N ARG A 96 -8.74 9.16 -10.39
CA ARG A 96 -7.46 9.83 -10.53
C ARG A 96 -6.39 9.09 -9.74
N ARG A 97 -5.21 8.98 -10.34
CA ARG A 97 -4.09 8.24 -9.79
C ARG A 97 -3.20 9.16 -8.95
N ILE A 98 -2.60 8.58 -7.92
CA ILE A 98 -1.60 9.20 -7.04
C ILE A 98 -0.41 8.25 -6.91
N ASP A 99 0.78 8.80 -6.73
CA ASP A 99 1.97 8.01 -6.44
C ASP A 99 1.84 7.39 -5.04
N LEU A 100 2.28 6.14 -4.91
CA LEU A 100 2.40 5.48 -3.62
C LEU A 100 3.61 6.02 -2.85
N ASP A 101 4.69 6.35 -3.54
CA ASP A 101 5.89 6.94 -2.96
C ASP A 101 5.94 8.45 -3.17
N ILE A 102 5.48 9.19 -2.16
CA ILE A 102 5.30 10.64 -2.28
C ILE A 102 6.67 11.33 -2.30
N GLY A 103 6.94 12.03 -3.40
CA GLY A 103 8.21 12.74 -3.64
C GLY A 103 9.23 11.94 -4.44
N SER A 104 8.97 10.66 -4.72
CA SER A 104 9.86 9.80 -5.53
C SER A 104 9.14 8.84 -6.48
N GLY A 105 7.83 9.02 -6.75
CA GLY A 105 7.02 8.10 -7.54
C GLY A 105 7.50 7.77 -8.96
N ASN A 106 8.49 8.48 -9.48
CA ASN A 106 9.13 8.25 -10.78
C ASN A 106 10.56 7.68 -10.69
N ARG A 107 11.06 7.36 -9.49
CA ARG A 107 12.39 6.79 -9.26
C ARG A 107 12.26 5.48 -8.52
N PHE A 108 13.05 4.49 -8.95
CA PHE A 108 13.15 3.24 -8.22
C PHE A 108 14.23 3.39 -7.14
N ASP A 109 13.81 3.69 -5.91
CA ASP A 109 14.71 3.87 -4.77
C ASP A 109 14.08 3.34 -3.47
N THR A 110 14.63 3.73 -2.33
CA THR A 110 14.21 3.23 -1.00
C THR A 110 13.28 4.18 -0.25
N SER A 111 12.84 5.31 -0.85
CA SER A 111 12.00 6.29 -0.15
C SER A 111 10.64 5.74 0.25
N PHE A 112 10.12 4.74 -0.46
CA PHE A 112 8.93 3.99 -0.04
C PHE A 112 9.05 3.48 1.41
N PHE A 113 10.19 2.86 1.76
CA PHE A 113 10.40 2.35 3.12
C PHE A 113 10.57 3.48 4.16
N VAL A 114 11.15 4.61 3.74
CA VAL A 114 11.27 5.81 4.58
C VAL A 114 9.90 6.40 4.87
N ASN A 115 9.07 6.54 3.84
CA ASN A 115 7.69 7.01 3.94
C ASN A 115 6.85 6.07 4.81
N LEU A 116 7.01 4.75 4.65
CA LEU A 116 6.32 3.74 5.46
C LEU A 116 6.66 3.88 6.95
N ARG A 117 7.95 3.97 7.27
CA ARG A 117 8.43 4.14 8.66
C ARG A 117 7.90 5.43 9.30
N ASN A 118 7.71 6.47 8.49
CA ASN A 118 7.25 7.79 8.93
C ASN A 118 5.73 7.93 8.95
N GLY A 119 4.96 6.87 8.62
CA GLY A 119 3.50 6.92 8.56
C GLY A 119 2.97 7.79 7.42
N ARG A 120 3.76 7.96 6.36
CA ARG A 120 3.42 8.78 5.18
C ARG A 120 2.92 7.95 3.99
N GLU A 121 2.80 6.63 4.17
CA GLU A 121 2.26 5.73 3.15
C GLU A 121 0.73 5.72 3.13
N ILE A 122 0.19 5.86 1.92
CA ILE A 122 -1.24 6.07 1.70
C ILE A 122 -2.02 4.75 1.75
N GLU A 123 -1.47 3.68 1.18
CA GLU A 123 -2.13 2.36 1.16
C GLU A 123 -1.70 1.45 2.30
N TYR A 124 -0.47 1.61 2.79
CA TYR A 124 0.11 0.77 3.82
C TYR A 124 0.09 1.45 5.19
N SER A 125 -0.24 0.68 6.22
CA SER A 125 -0.14 1.14 7.59
C SER A 125 1.22 0.78 8.16
N LYS A 126 1.88 1.74 8.80
CA LYS A 126 3.09 1.51 9.60
C LYS A 126 2.89 0.39 10.62
N LYS A 127 1.69 0.30 11.21
CA LYS A 127 1.31 -0.71 12.20
C LYS A 127 1.28 -2.13 11.63
N LEU A 128 1.09 -2.28 10.32
CA LEU A 128 1.20 -3.59 9.71
C LEU A 128 2.67 -4.05 9.73
N TRP A 129 3.63 -3.16 9.46
CA TRP A 129 5.04 -3.49 9.21
C TRP A 129 6.00 -3.28 10.39
N MET A 130 5.48 -3.10 11.62
CA MET A 130 6.25 -2.97 12.86
C MET A 130 5.78 -3.94 13.91
#